data_AF-A0A962EJ15-F1
#
_entry.id   AF-A0A962EJ15-F1
#
_cell.length_a   1.000
_cell.length_b   1.000
_cell.length_c   1.000
_cell.angle_alpha   90.00
_cell.angle_beta   90.00
_cell.angle_gamma   90.00
#
_symmetry.space_group_name_H-M   'P 1'
#
loop_
_entity.id
_entity.type
_entity.pdbx_description
1 polymer ?
#
loop_
_entity_poly.entity_id
_entity_poly.type
_entity_poly.pdbx_seq_one_letter_code
_entity_poly.pdbx_strand_id
1 'polypeptide(L)' 'MTADFLVEIGCEELPPKSLKELEAAFLDGITKKLQLARVNFSNATSFSTPRRLAVLVSDLDTTTPVEQQLIWGPPI' A
#
# COMPACT_ATOMS: atom_id res chain seq x y z
N MET A 1 2.33 8.58 -15.63
CA MET A 1 0.96 9.02 -15.29
C MET A 1 0.76 8.68 -13.84
N THR A 2 0.04 9.53 -13.11
CA THR A 2 -0.31 9.29 -11.71
C THR A 2 -1.82 9.25 -11.56
N ALA A 3 -2.29 8.51 -10.56
CA ALA A 3 -3.71 8.44 -10.21
C ALA A 3 -3.86 8.25 -8.70
N ASP A 4 -5.03 8.64 -8.18
CA ASP A 4 -5.38 8.32 -6.80
C ASP A 4 -5.76 6.84 -6.69
N PHE A 5 -5.22 6.19 -5.67
CA PHE A 5 -5.45 4.78 -5.39
C PHE A 5 -6.10 4.62 -4.01
N LEU A 6 -7.33 4.13 -3.99
CA LEU A 6 -8.03 3.78 -2.77
C LEU A 6 -8.04 2.26 -2.59
N VAL A 7 -7.51 1.80 -1.46
CA VAL A 7 -7.66 0.41 -1.01
C VAL A 7 -8.50 0.38 0.26
N GLU A 8 -9.49 -0.49 0.28
CA GLU A 8 -10.33 -0.72 1.46
C GLU A 8 -10.46 -2.21 1.78
N ILE A 9 -10.60 -2.48 3.06
CA ILE A 9 -10.90 -3.80 3.60
C ILE A 9 -12.15 -3.68 4.47
N GLY A 10 -13.18 -4.45 4.11
CA GLY A 10 -14.33 -4.69 4.98
C GLY A 10 -13.93 -5.62 6.12
N CYS A 11 -14.26 -5.25 7.35
CA CYS A 11 -14.01 -6.04 8.54
C CYS A 11 -15.32 -6.36 9.25
N GLU A 12 -15.32 -7.45 10.02
CA GLU A 12 -16.32 -7.64 11.08
C GLU A 12 -16.12 -6.56 12.17
N GLU A 13 -16.92 -6.60 13.24
CA GLU A 13 -16.86 -5.58 14.28
C GLU A 13 -15.52 -5.60 15.05
N LEU A 14 -14.64 -4.67 14.66
CA LEU A 14 -13.31 -4.51 15.25
C LEU A 14 -13.41 -3.88 16.65
N PRO A 15 -12.58 -4.33 17.61
CA PRO A 15 -12.50 -3.71 18.92
C PRO A 15 -12.08 -2.24 18.81
N PRO A 16 -12.77 -1.30 19.50
CA PRO A 16 -12.47 0.13 19.40
C PRO A 16 -11.05 0.47 19.89
N LYS A 17 -10.51 -0.32 20.82
CA LYS A 17 -9.14 -0.14 21.32
C LYS A 17 -8.07 -0.49 20.28
N SER A 18 -8.35 -1.48 19.42
CA SER A 18 -7.41 -1.97 18.41
C SER A 18 -7.53 -1.23 17.08
N LEU A 19 -8.65 -0.53 16.84
CA LEU A 19 -8.94 0.12 15.56
C LEU A 19 -7.81 1.06 15.10
N LYS A 20 -7.30 1.90 16.01
CA LYS A 20 -6.24 2.86 15.69
C LYS A 20 -4.90 2.18 15.39
N GLU A 21 -4.59 1.10 16.09
CA GLU A 21 -3.37 0.32 15.86
C GLU A 21 -3.44 -0.41 14.51
N LEU A 22 -4.60 -1.01 14.21
CA LEU A 22 -4.86 -1.68 12.92
C LEU A 22 -4.84 -0.71 11.75
N GLU A 23 -5.42 0.49 11.92
CA GLU A 23 -5.36 1.56 10.92
C GLU A 23 -3.91 1.96 10.61
N ALA A 24 -3.10 2.19 11.65
CA ALA A 24 -1.70 2.56 11.50
C ALA A 24 -0.88 1.43 10.85
N ALA A 25 -1.10 0.18 11.27
CA ALA A 25 -0.45 -0.99 10.68
C ALA A 25 -0.86 -1.19 9.21
N PHE A 26 -2.11 -0.90 8.85
CA PHE A 26 -2.59 -0.98 7.49
C PHE A 26 -1.95 0.08 6.59
N LEU A 27 -1.88 1.34 7.06
CA LEU A 27 -1.18 2.43 6.37
C LEU A 27 0.31 2.11 6.15
N ASP A 28 0.99 1.67 7.20
CA ASP A 28 2.42 1.32 7.16
C ASP A 28 2.68 0.14 6.22
N GLY A 29 1.83 -0.90 6.28
CA GLY A 29 1.93 -2.06 5.41
C GLY A 29 1.76 -1.71 3.92
N ILE A 30 0.82 -0.83 3.58
CA ILE A 30 0.59 -0.38 2.20
C ILE A 30 1.76 0.48 1.71
N THR A 31 2.14 1.51 2.48
CA THR A 31 3.22 2.42 2.09
C THR A 31 4.57 1.71 1.94
N LYS A 32 4.92 0.80 2.86
CA LYS A 32 6.12 -0.04 2.74
C LYS A 32 6.13 -0.90 1.48
N LYS A 33 5.00 -1.54 1.14
CA LYS A 33 4.91 -2.36 -0.08
C LYS A 33 5.06 -1.53 -1.35
N LEU A 34 4.46 -0.34 -1.40
CA LEU A 34 4.62 0.57 -2.54
C LEU A 34 6.07 1.06 -2.68
N GLN A 35 6.73 1.39 -1.56
CA GLN A 35 8.15 1.76 -1.56
C GLN A 35 9.05 0.61 -2.00
N LEU A 36 8.80 -0.62 -1.53
CA LEU A 36 9.54 -1.82 -1.95
C LEU A 36 9.37 -2.10 -3.44
N ALA A 37 8.16 -1.87 -3.97
CA ALA A 37 7.89 -1.96 -5.39
C ALA A 37 8.47 -0.76 -6.19
N ARG A 38 9.13 0.21 -5.53
CA ARG A 38 9.69 1.42 -6.15
C ARG A 38 8.66 2.23 -6.94
N VAL A 39 7.42 2.27 -6.44
CA VAL A 39 6.33 3.06 -7.00
C VAL A 39 6.24 4.38 -6.22
N ASN A 40 6.34 5.53 -6.88
CA ASN A 40 6.29 6.82 -6.22
C ASN A 40 4.84 7.25 -5.96
N PHE A 41 4.65 8.01 -4.88
CA PHE A 41 3.39 8.65 -4.53
C PHE A 41 3.66 9.91 -3.69
N SER A 42 2.71 10.84 -3.63
CA SER A 42 2.88 12.12 -2.91
C SER A 42 2.48 12.01 -1.44
N ASN A 43 1.38 11.31 -1.15
CA ASN A 43 0.82 11.20 0.19
C ASN A 43 0.03 9.90 0.35
N ALA A 44 -0.13 9.45 1.59
CA ALA A 44 -1.02 8.36 1.95
C ALA A 44 -1.79 8.71 3.23
N THR A 45 -3.12 8.63 3.18
CA THR A 45 -4.03 8.96 4.29
C THR A 45 -4.85 7.74 4.65
N SER A 46 -4.91 7.41 5.94
CA SER A 46 -5.71 6.31 6.47
C SER A 46 -7.07 6.78 6.98
N PHE A 47 -8.04 5.87 6.90
CA PHE A 47 -9.37 6.04 7.45
C PHE A 47 -9.80 4.75 8.12
N SER A 48 -10.50 4.85 9.26
CA SER A 48 -11.00 3.67 9.95
C SER A 48 -12.39 3.89 10.55
N THR A 49 -13.19 2.82 10.51
CA THR A 49 -14.45 2.66 11.25
C THR A 49 -14.46 1.24 11.81
N PRO A 50 -15.32 0.91 12.79
CA PRO A 50 -15.34 -0.43 13.39
C PRO A 50 -15.48 -1.60 12.40
N ARG A 51 -15.99 -1.37 11.18
CA ARG A 51 -16.19 -2.41 10.16
C ARG A 51 -15.42 -2.15 8.86
N ARG A 52 -14.49 -1.18 8.84
CA ARG A 52 -13.76 -0.81 7.63
C ARG A 52 -12.41 -0.18 7.94
N LEU A 53 -11.38 -0.58 7.20
CA LEU A 53 -10.09 0.10 7.11
C LEU A 53 -9.88 0.54 5.67
N ALA A 54 -9.37 1.75 5.45
CA ALA A 54 -9.07 2.26 4.13
C ALA A 54 -7.79 3.10 4.12
N VAL A 55 -7.09 3.10 2.99
CA VAL A 55 -5.95 3.97 2.71
C VAL A 55 -6.14 4.59 1.33
N LEU A 56 -6.11 5.91 1.27
CA LEU A 56 -6.05 6.69 0.05
C LEU A 56 -4.61 7.10 -0.20
N VAL A 57 -4.06 6.70 -1.34
CA VAL A 57 -2.73 7.09 -1.81
C VAL A 57 -2.90 8.08 -2.96
N SER A 58 -2.34 9.27 -2.81
CA SER A 58 -2.44 10.34 -3.81
C SER A 58 -1.25 10.34 -4.75
N ASP A 59 -1.52 10.70 -6.01
CA ASP A 59 -0.52 10.79 -7.09
C ASP A 59 0.34 9.52 -7.23
N LEU A 60 -0.27 8.34 -7.10
CA LEU A 60 0.44 7.08 -7.25
C LEU A 60 0.82 6.84 -8.72
N ASP A 61 2.09 6.52 -8.97
CA ASP A 61 2.52 6.10 -10.30
C ASP A 61 1.70 4.90 -10.79
N THR A 62 1.12 5.01 -11.98
CA THR A 62 0.25 3.96 -12.54
C THR A 62 1.00 2.72 -13.03
N THR A 63 2.33 2.77 -13.01
CA THR A 63 3.22 1.72 -13.54
C THR A 63 4.45 1.60 -12.67
N THR A 64 4.83 0.37 -12.36
CA THR A 64 6.11 0.04 -11.72
C THR A 64 7.28 0.30 -12.69
N PRO A 65 8.46 0.73 -12.20
CA PRO A 65 9.64 0.84 -13.05
C PRO A 65 10.00 -0.50 -13.70
N VAL A 66 10.51 -0.43 -14.93
CA VAL A 66 11.00 -1.60 -15.67
C VAL A 66 12.30 -2.08 -15.02
N GLU A 67 12.30 -3.31 -14.51
CA GLU A 67 13.48 -3.96 -13.96
C GLU A 67 14.09 -4.91 -14.99
N GLN A 68 15.34 -4.62 -15.41
CA GLN A 68 16.11 -5.51 -16.27
C GLN A 68 16.90 -6.49 -15.40
N GLN A 69 16.39 -7.71 -15.27
CA GLN A 69 17.10 -8.75 -14.53
C GLN A 69 18.08 -9.47 -15.46
N LEU A 70 19.38 -9.29 -15.21
CA LEU A 70 20.45 -9.96 -15.96
C LEU A 70 20.67 -11.35 -15.38
N ILE A 71 20.01 -12.36 -15.97
CA ILE A 71 20.11 -13.75 -15.54
C ILE A 71 21.33 -14.36 -16.23
N TRP A 72 22.40 -14.59 -15.47
CA TRP A 72 23.56 -15.32 -15.96
C TRP A 72 23.22 -16.80 -16.07
N GLY A 73 23.45 -17.40 -17.24
CA GLY A 73 23.27 -18.83 -17.46
C GLY A 73 24.30 -19.65 -16.68
N PRO A 74 24.06 -20.96 -16.48
CA PRO A 74 25.07 -21.85 -15.91
C PRO A 74 26.35 -21.80 -16.76
N PRO A 75 27.54 -21.83 -16.12
CA PRO A 75 28.79 -21.90 -16.85
C PRO A 75 28.84 -23.19 -17.70
N ILE A 76 29.26 -23.05 -18.95
CA ILE A 76 29.64 -24.18 -19.84
C ILE A 76 30.95 -24.81 -19.39
#